data_AF-A0A327K6Z3-F1
#
_entry.id   AF-A0A327K6Z3-F1
#
_cell.length_a   1.000
_cell.length_b   1.000
_cell.length_c   1.000
_cell.angle_alpha   90.00
_cell.angle_beta   90.00
_cell.angle_gamma   90.00
#
_symmetry.space_group_name_H-M   'P 1'
#
loop_
_entity.id
_entity.type
_entity.pdbx_description
1 polymer ?
#
loop_
_entity_poly.entity_id
_entity_poly.type
_entity_poly.pdbx_seq_one_letter_code
_entity_poly.pdbx_strand_id
1 'polypeptide(L)'
;PAGADDAATRTAVETAQRAERERAAGIGDLARTFEMRELGDEHVRRGTSVEAFRGVLLERLAAASDRGPANGNTRVETGGQDETQTRRDAITNALLHRHDPGRFALTEPGRDYRGLTLLEIAREVVEASGTRTRGMARDEIARRSLHTTSDFPAILGNVSEQTLRAAYEALESNWRPFCRQTNATDFKDKTSVRMGEAPQLVKINEAGEYTRGSITEGKEKWKIATYGKVVAITRQVIINDDLGAFTRIPQMFGVSVATL
;
A
#
# COMPACT_ATOMS: atom_id res chain seq x y z
N PRO A 1 -50.08 42.15 51.53
CA PRO A 1 -49.76 40.99 50.67
C PRO A 1 -49.65 41.27 49.15
N ALA A 2 -50.15 42.40 48.61
CA ALA A 2 -50.14 42.65 47.16
C ALA A 2 -48.78 43.09 46.53
N GLY A 3 -47.83 43.62 47.32
CA GLY A 3 -46.55 44.13 46.78
C GLY A 3 -45.48 43.08 46.47
N ALA A 4 -45.65 41.84 46.94
CA ALA A 4 -44.69 40.76 46.69
C ALA A 4 -44.91 40.09 45.32
N ASP A 5 -46.17 40.02 44.85
CA ASP A 5 -46.52 39.42 43.55
C ASP A 5 -46.07 40.27 42.36
N ASP A 6 -46.08 41.60 42.49
CA ASP A 6 -45.61 42.54 41.44
C ASP A 6 -44.09 42.49 41.24
N ALA A 7 -43.33 42.26 42.32
CA ALA A 7 -41.87 42.10 42.24
C ALA A 7 -41.48 40.73 41.64
N ALA A 8 -42.23 39.68 41.97
CA ALA A 8 -42.05 38.35 41.41
C ALA A 8 -42.41 38.30 39.91
N THR A 9 -43.46 38.99 39.48
CA THR A 9 -43.81 39.08 38.04
C THR A 9 -42.80 39.89 37.24
N ARG A 10 -42.29 41.02 37.75
CA ARG A 10 -41.24 41.79 37.05
C ARG A 10 -39.96 41.00 36.86
N THR A 11 -39.50 40.32 37.91
CA THR A 11 -38.29 39.48 37.85
C THR A 11 -38.45 38.28 36.90
N ALA A 12 -39.65 37.69 36.83
CA ALA A 12 -39.97 36.62 35.86
C ALA A 12 -39.99 37.12 34.40
N VAL A 13 -40.46 38.35 34.16
CA VAL A 13 -40.44 38.96 32.82
C VAL A 13 -39.01 39.27 32.38
N GLU A 14 -38.17 39.79 33.26
CA GLU A 14 -36.76 40.08 32.96
C GLU A 14 -35.94 38.82 32.67
N THR A 15 -36.17 37.73 33.40
CA THR A 15 -35.49 36.45 33.15
C THR A 15 -35.93 35.83 31.83
N ALA A 16 -37.23 35.90 31.50
CA ALA A 16 -37.76 35.44 30.22
C ALA A 16 -37.20 36.25 29.04
N GLN A 17 -37.12 37.58 29.16
CA GLN A 17 -36.54 38.44 28.13
C GLN A 17 -35.04 38.18 27.92
N ARG A 18 -34.28 37.93 28.99
CA ARG A 18 -32.85 37.58 28.89
C ARG A 18 -32.65 36.24 28.18
N ALA A 19 -33.41 35.22 28.56
CA ALA A 19 -33.36 33.91 27.92
C ALA A 19 -33.71 33.98 26.42
N GLU A 20 -34.69 34.82 26.05
CA GLU A 20 -35.07 35.02 24.65
C GLU A 20 -33.97 35.73 23.83
N ARG A 21 -33.27 36.70 24.42
CA ARG A 21 -32.12 37.36 23.78
C ARG A 21 -30.95 36.38 23.59
N GLU A 22 -30.66 35.55 24.58
CA GLU A 22 -29.61 34.52 24.49
C GLU A 22 -29.92 33.49 23.40
N ARG A 23 -31.19 33.06 23.30
CA ARG A 23 -31.67 32.18 22.23
C ARG A 23 -31.49 32.80 20.85
N ALA A 24 -31.96 34.04 20.66
CA ALA A 24 -31.88 34.73 19.38
C ALA A 24 -30.43 35.01 18.96
N ALA A 25 -29.57 35.41 19.91
CA ALA A 25 -28.14 35.61 19.68
C ALA A 25 -27.45 34.30 19.26
N GLY A 26 -27.73 33.20 19.97
CA GLY A 26 -27.16 31.88 19.65
C GLY A 26 -27.54 31.37 18.25
N ILE A 27 -28.79 31.58 17.82
CA ILE A 27 -29.23 31.25 16.45
C ILE A 27 -28.56 32.17 15.43
N GLY A 28 -28.52 33.48 15.70
CA GLY A 28 -27.93 34.46 14.80
C GLY A 28 -26.42 34.26 14.57
N ASP A 29 -25.67 33.90 15.61
CA ASP A 29 -24.23 33.66 15.51
C ASP A 29 -23.92 32.38 14.72
N LEU A 30 -24.69 31.31 14.94
CA LEU A 30 -24.60 30.08 14.14
C LEU A 30 -24.96 30.33 12.68
N ALA A 31 -26.06 31.03 12.42
CA ALA A 31 -26.49 31.38 11.06
C ALA A 31 -25.45 32.24 10.33
N ARG A 32 -24.77 33.16 11.03
CA ARG A 32 -23.70 33.99 10.48
C ARG A 32 -22.46 33.16 10.15
N THR A 33 -22.09 32.20 11.00
CA THR A 33 -20.89 31.37 10.84
C THR A 33 -20.96 30.49 9.59
N PHE A 34 -22.14 29.97 9.27
CA PHE A 34 -22.34 29.09 8.11
C PHE A 34 -22.96 29.81 6.90
N GLU A 35 -22.96 31.15 6.90
CA GLU A 35 -23.50 31.99 5.83
C GLU A 35 -25.00 31.76 5.51
N MET A 36 -25.78 31.19 6.45
CA MET A 36 -27.21 30.89 6.31
C MET A 36 -28.10 31.88 7.09
N ARG A 37 -27.89 33.18 6.87
CA ARG A 37 -28.56 34.26 7.63
C ARG A 37 -30.09 34.21 7.53
N GLU A 38 -30.63 33.98 6.34
CA GLU A 38 -32.09 33.95 6.14
C GLU A 38 -32.78 32.82 6.92
N LEU A 39 -32.11 31.65 7.00
CA LEU A 39 -32.60 30.48 7.73
C LEU A 39 -32.54 30.74 9.24
N GLY A 40 -31.50 31.42 9.73
CA GLY A 40 -31.42 31.92 11.09
C GLY A 40 -32.56 32.86 11.45
N ASP A 41 -32.82 33.87 10.62
CA ASP A 41 -33.86 34.87 10.85
C ASP A 41 -35.28 34.28 10.87
N GLU A 42 -35.54 33.25 10.05
CA GLU A 42 -36.79 32.51 10.08
C GLU A 42 -36.98 31.77 11.41
N HIS A 43 -35.94 31.10 11.89
CA HIS A 43 -35.97 30.32 13.13
C HIS A 43 -36.02 31.20 14.39
N VAL A 44 -35.45 32.40 14.33
CA VAL A 44 -35.63 33.43 15.37
C VAL A 44 -37.11 33.85 15.43
N ARG A 45 -37.73 34.18 14.28
CA ARG A 45 -39.15 34.56 14.17
C ARG A 45 -40.12 33.45 14.59
N ARG A 46 -39.79 32.19 14.27
CA ARG A 46 -40.61 31.02 14.60
C ARG A 46 -40.51 30.61 16.08
N GLY A 47 -39.58 31.18 16.84
CA GLY A 47 -39.40 30.85 18.26
C GLY A 47 -38.80 29.47 18.51
N THR A 48 -38.06 28.89 17.55
CA THR A 48 -37.47 27.55 17.75
C THR A 48 -36.32 27.57 18.74
N SER A 49 -36.09 26.46 19.45
CA SER A 49 -34.92 26.32 20.32
C SER A 49 -33.62 26.30 19.50
N VAL A 50 -32.51 26.64 20.16
CA VAL A 50 -31.17 26.61 19.55
C VAL A 50 -30.80 25.18 19.10
N GLU A 51 -31.19 24.16 19.87
CA GLU A 51 -30.94 22.75 19.54
C GLU A 51 -31.69 22.31 18.28
N ALA A 52 -32.97 22.70 18.14
CA ALA A 52 -33.74 22.39 16.94
C ALA A 52 -33.15 23.08 15.70
N PHE A 53 -32.67 24.32 15.85
CA PHE A 53 -31.97 25.03 14.77
C PHE A 53 -30.65 24.34 14.39
N ARG A 54 -29.85 23.87 15.36
CA ARG A 54 -28.62 23.10 15.10
C ARG A 54 -28.90 21.83 14.31
N GLY A 55 -29.97 21.10 14.63
CA GLY A 55 -30.38 19.90 13.88
C GLY A 55 -30.66 20.22 12.41
N VAL A 56 -31.50 21.22 12.14
CA VAL A 56 -31.84 21.65 10.77
C VAL A 56 -30.61 22.18 10.01
N LEU A 57 -29.73 22.91 10.70
CA LEU A 57 -28.49 23.42 10.13
C LEU A 57 -27.56 22.28 9.70
N LEU A 58 -27.39 21.26 10.54
CA LEU A 58 -26.56 20.08 10.24
C LEU A 58 -27.13 19.27 9.07
N GLU A 59 -28.45 19.06 9.02
CA GLU A 59 -29.11 18.40 7.88
C GLU A 59 -28.90 19.17 6.58
N ARG A 60 -28.97 20.51 6.62
CA ARG A 60 -28.75 21.36 5.45
C ARG A 60 -27.30 21.32 4.98
N LEU A 61 -26.34 21.29 5.90
CA LEU A 61 -24.92 21.15 5.60
C LEU A 61 -24.60 19.76 5.00
N ALA A 62 -25.19 18.69 5.54
CA ALA A 62 -25.07 17.34 5.00
C ALA A 62 -25.65 17.23 3.58
N ALA A 63 -26.82 17.82 3.34
CA ALA A 63 -27.42 17.84 2.01
C ALA A 63 -26.63 18.70 1.00
N ALA A 64 -25.88 19.70 1.48
CA ALA A 64 -24.98 20.51 0.66
C ALA A 64 -23.66 19.79 0.34
N SER A 65 -23.11 19.01 1.28
CA SER A 65 -21.91 18.19 1.04
C SER A 65 -22.14 17.10 0.00
N ASP A 66 -23.35 16.53 -0.07
CA ASP A 66 -23.69 15.50 -1.06
C ASP A 66 -23.91 16.05 -2.49
N ARG A 67 -24.08 17.37 -2.65
CA ARG A 67 -24.44 18.01 -3.93
C ARG A 67 -23.35 18.91 -4.52
N GLY A 68 -22.28 19.18 -3.80
CA GLY A 68 -21.12 19.86 -4.37
C GLY A 68 -20.41 18.94 -5.38
N PRO A 69 -19.83 19.47 -6.47
CA PRO A 69 -18.77 18.72 -7.13
C PRO A 69 -17.74 18.41 -6.04
N ALA A 70 -17.34 17.15 -5.92
CA ALA A 70 -16.21 16.78 -5.10
C ALA A 70 -15.01 17.61 -5.60
N ASN A 71 -14.79 18.77 -4.99
CA ASN A 71 -13.58 19.52 -5.19
C ASN A 71 -12.47 18.56 -4.79
N GLY A 72 -11.66 18.13 -5.76
CA GLY A 72 -10.58 17.16 -5.60
C GLY A 72 -9.45 17.59 -4.65
N ASN A 73 -9.70 18.58 -3.79
CA ASN A 73 -8.79 19.09 -2.78
C ASN A 73 -9.21 18.75 -1.34
N THR A 74 -10.36 18.11 -1.12
CA THR A 74 -10.67 17.59 0.22
C THR A 74 -9.96 16.25 0.40
N ARG A 75 -8.67 16.31 0.72
CA ARG A 75 -7.92 15.18 1.26
C ARG A 75 -8.53 14.84 2.61
N VAL A 76 -9.46 13.90 2.62
CA VAL A 76 -9.87 13.23 3.85
C VAL A 76 -8.65 12.43 4.31
N GLU A 77 -7.94 12.96 5.30
CA GLU A 77 -6.86 12.23 5.99
C GLU A 77 -7.49 11.12 6.84
N THR A 78 -7.99 10.08 6.18
CA THR A 78 -8.25 8.80 6.81
C THR A 78 -6.90 8.18 7.13
N GLY A 79 -6.39 8.41 8.34
CA GLY A 79 -5.28 7.65 8.96
C GLY A 79 -4.02 7.43 8.10
N GLY A 80 -2.94 8.16 8.38
CA GLY A 80 -1.72 8.22 7.56
C GLY A 80 -0.94 6.93 7.25
N GLN A 81 -1.36 5.75 7.72
CA GLN A 81 -0.78 4.46 7.30
C GLN A 81 -1.28 4.02 5.93
N ASP A 82 -2.58 4.15 5.67
CA ASP A 82 -3.19 3.74 4.39
C ASP A 82 -2.70 4.62 3.25
N GLU A 83 -2.53 5.91 3.48
CA GLU A 83 -2.04 6.83 2.45
C GLU A 83 -0.59 6.55 2.07
N THR A 84 0.27 6.28 3.06
CA THR A 84 1.69 5.98 2.82
C THR A 84 1.84 4.68 2.03
N GLN A 85 1.06 3.66 2.39
CA GLN A 85 1.03 2.39 1.67
C GLN A 85 0.50 2.58 0.23
N THR A 86 -0.61 3.29 0.07
CA THR A 86 -1.22 3.59 -1.24
C THR A 86 -0.25 4.33 -2.15
N ARG A 87 0.47 5.33 -1.63
CA ARG A 87 1.51 6.05 -2.37
C ARG A 87 2.65 5.13 -2.77
N ARG A 88 3.15 4.30 -1.85
CA ARG A 88 4.21 3.32 -2.15
C ARG A 88 3.79 2.37 -3.27
N ASP A 89 2.56 1.87 -3.22
CA ASP A 89 2.03 0.94 -4.22
C ASP A 89 1.78 1.63 -5.57
N ALA A 90 1.32 2.89 -5.57
CA ALA A 90 1.16 3.71 -6.76
C ALA A 90 2.49 3.98 -7.47
N ILE A 91 3.53 4.41 -6.73
CA ILE A 91 4.88 4.62 -7.27
C ILE A 91 5.47 3.31 -7.78
N THR A 92 5.31 2.22 -7.03
CA THR A 92 5.77 0.87 -7.44
C THR A 92 5.13 0.46 -8.76
N ASN A 93 3.81 0.61 -8.90
CA ASN A 93 3.09 0.32 -10.14
C ASN A 93 3.58 1.17 -11.31
N ALA A 94 3.78 2.46 -11.11
CA ALA A 94 4.28 3.37 -12.13
C ALA A 94 5.67 2.98 -12.64
N LEU A 95 6.60 2.63 -11.73
CA LEU A 95 7.95 2.19 -12.08
C LEU A 95 7.95 0.85 -12.83
N LEU A 96 7.11 -0.10 -12.40
CA LEU A 96 6.97 -1.40 -13.07
C LEU A 96 6.34 -1.28 -14.45
N HIS A 97 5.30 -0.45 -14.58
CA HIS A 97 4.66 -0.15 -15.86
C HIS A 97 5.65 0.51 -16.83
N ARG A 98 6.51 1.42 -16.35
CA ARG A 98 7.56 2.05 -17.17
C ARG A 98 8.58 1.03 -17.68
N HIS A 99 8.88 0.01 -16.87
CA HIS A 99 9.80 -1.05 -17.24
C HIS A 99 9.20 -2.06 -18.24
N ASP A 100 8.00 -2.57 -17.96
CA ASP A 100 7.30 -3.53 -18.82
C ASP A 100 5.79 -3.18 -18.87
N PRO A 101 5.39 -2.32 -19.83
CA PRO A 101 4.00 -1.89 -19.96
C PRO A 101 3.03 -3.01 -20.33
N GLY A 102 3.52 -4.09 -20.95
CA GLY A 102 2.71 -5.22 -21.39
C GLY A 102 2.34 -6.16 -20.24
N ARG A 103 3.23 -6.29 -19.26
CA ARG A 103 3.02 -7.14 -18.08
C ARG A 103 2.33 -6.43 -16.92
N PHE A 104 2.64 -5.16 -16.69
CA PHE A 104 2.11 -4.40 -15.56
C PHE A 104 1.15 -3.33 -16.07
N ALA A 105 -0.15 -3.51 -15.85
CA ALA A 105 -1.14 -2.49 -16.18
C ALA A 105 -1.02 -1.27 -15.24
N LEU A 106 -1.19 -0.08 -15.79
CA LEU A 106 -1.13 1.16 -15.04
C LEU A 106 -2.43 1.37 -14.26
N THR A 107 -2.34 1.51 -12.94
CA THR A 107 -3.46 1.83 -12.07
C THR A 107 -3.73 3.34 -12.07
N GLU A 108 -4.95 3.75 -11.68
CA GLU A 108 -5.31 5.17 -11.60
C GLU A 108 -4.34 5.98 -10.72
N PRO A 109 -3.99 5.54 -9.49
CA PRO A 109 -3.02 6.26 -8.66
C PRO A 109 -1.60 6.26 -9.24
N GLY A 110 -1.24 5.25 -10.03
CA GLY A 110 0.08 5.16 -10.65
C GLY A 110 0.28 6.14 -11.82
N ARG A 111 -0.80 6.70 -12.40
CA ARG A 111 -0.70 7.65 -13.52
C ARG A 111 0.06 8.91 -13.16
N ASP A 112 -0.03 9.37 -11.92
CA ASP A 112 0.62 10.62 -11.50
C ASP A 112 2.15 10.49 -11.49
N TYR A 113 2.65 9.27 -11.25
CA TYR A 113 4.08 9.00 -11.05
C TYR A 113 4.79 8.47 -12.30
N ARG A 114 4.06 8.00 -13.33
CA ARG A 114 4.67 7.34 -14.52
C ARG A 114 5.64 8.23 -15.29
N GLY A 115 5.41 9.55 -15.25
CA GLY A 115 6.18 10.55 -16.00
C GLY A 115 7.41 11.06 -15.24
N LEU A 116 7.52 10.74 -13.96
CA LEU A 116 8.57 11.26 -13.09
C LEU A 116 9.86 10.45 -13.23
N THR A 117 10.99 11.16 -13.23
CA THR A 117 12.32 10.55 -13.07
C THR A 117 12.46 9.97 -11.67
N LEU A 118 13.38 9.03 -11.46
CA LEU A 118 13.68 8.47 -10.13
C LEU A 118 14.06 9.55 -9.12
N LEU A 119 14.70 10.63 -9.57
CA LEU A 119 15.06 11.74 -8.72
C LEU A 119 13.86 12.61 -8.33
N GLU A 120 12.87 12.76 -9.21
CA GLU A 120 11.61 13.45 -8.90
C GLU A 120 10.74 12.62 -7.96
N ILE A 121 10.67 11.31 -8.16
CA ILE A 121 10.02 10.38 -7.21
C ILE A 121 10.73 10.44 -5.85
N ALA A 122 12.06 10.42 -5.84
CA ALA A 122 12.83 10.56 -4.60
C ALA A 122 12.55 11.90 -3.90
N ARG A 123 12.40 12.99 -4.67
CA ARG A 123 12.02 14.30 -4.13
C ARG A 123 10.64 14.25 -3.48
N GLU A 124 9.65 13.71 -4.19
CA GLU A 124 8.28 13.62 -3.70
C GLU A 124 8.17 12.79 -2.42
N VAL A 125 8.88 11.65 -2.35
CA VAL A 125 8.93 10.82 -1.14
C VAL A 125 9.60 11.56 0.03
N VAL A 126 10.65 12.35 -0.24
CA VAL A 126 11.29 13.17 0.79
C VAL A 126 10.38 14.32 1.24
N GLU A 127 9.61 14.94 0.34
CA GLU A 127 8.63 15.96 0.70
C GLU A 127 7.46 15.39 1.50
N ALA A 128 6.99 14.20 1.14
CA ALA A 128 5.95 13.48 1.88
C ALA A 128 6.38 13.13 3.32
N SER A 129 7.69 13.03 3.59
CA SER A 129 8.25 12.86 4.93
C SER A 129 8.32 14.17 5.75
N GLY A 130 7.83 15.29 5.20
CA GLY A 130 7.83 16.61 5.84
C GLY A 130 9.12 17.42 5.62
N THR A 131 10.04 16.94 4.79
CA THR A 131 11.29 17.66 4.48
C THR A 131 11.09 18.58 3.28
N ARG A 132 11.28 19.89 3.47
CA ARG A 132 11.26 20.86 2.36
C ARG A 132 12.44 20.62 1.40
N THR A 133 12.19 20.26 0.14
CA THR A 133 13.27 20.02 -0.84
C THR A 133 13.64 21.22 -1.71
N ARG A 134 12.85 22.30 -1.65
CA ARG A 134 13.09 23.52 -2.44
C ARG A 134 14.47 24.12 -2.12
N GLY A 135 15.34 24.18 -3.13
CA GLY A 135 16.71 24.69 -3.01
C GLY A 135 17.76 23.61 -2.78
N MET A 136 17.38 22.34 -2.62
CA MET A 136 18.33 21.24 -2.47
C MET A 136 18.99 20.86 -3.79
N ALA A 137 20.27 20.50 -3.73
CA ALA A 137 20.98 19.91 -4.85
C ALA A 137 20.46 18.48 -5.13
N ARG A 138 20.60 18.02 -6.38
CA ARG A 138 20.24 16.64 -6.80
C ARG A 138 20.87 15.57 -5.89
N ASP A 139 22.13 15.78 -5.52
CA ASP A 139 22.87 14.87 -4.64
C ASP A 139 22.28 14.80 -3.23
N GLU A 140 21.89 15.94 -2.69
CA GLU A 140 21.30 16.04 -1.36
C GLU A 140 19.95 15.31 -1.31
N ILE A 141 19.13 15.46 -2.35
CA ILE A 141 17.85 14.73 -2.48
C ILE A 141 18.09 13.22 -2.51
N ALA A 142 19.01 12.75 -3.36
CA ALA A 142 19.32 11.32 -3.50
C ALA A 142 19.90 10.71 -2.20
N ARG A 143 20.69 11.47 -1.45
CA ARG A 143 21.21 11.01 -0.16
C ARG A 143 20.12 10.95 0.90
N ARG A 144 19.25 11.96 0.95
CA ARG A 144 18.11 12.00 1.88
C ARG A 144 17.10 10.89 1.63
N SER A 145 16.82 10.57 0.36
CA SER A 145 15.89 9.49 0.02
C SER A 145 16.42 8.10 0.34
N LEU A 146 17.74 7.91 0.47
CA LEU A 146 18.33 6.62 0.83
C LEU A 146 18.46 6.38 2.35
N HIS A 147 18.02 7.31 3.20
CA HIS A 147 18.00 7.09 4.64
C HIS A 147 16.96 6.06 5.06
N THR A 148 17.23 5.34 6.16
CA THR A 148 16.37 4.28 6.71
C THR A 148 14.96 4.77 7.08
N THR A 149 14.79 6.06 7.36
CA THR A 149 13.50 6.69 7.66
C THR A 149 12.68 7.05 6.42
N SER A 150 13.24 6.92 5.21
CA SER A 150 12.53 7.19 3.96
C SER A 150 11.78 5.95 3.46
N ASP A 151 10.62 6.16 2.84
CA ASP A 151 9.88 5.10 2.14
C ASP A 151 10.55 4.64 0.84
N PHE A 152 11.47 5.44 0.29
CA PHE A 152 12.04 5.24 -1.04
C PHE A 152 12.80 3.91 -1.18
N PRO A 153 13.64 3.47 -0.22
CA PRO A 153 14.27 2.16 -0.27
C PRO A 153 13.26 1.00 -0.26
N ALA A 154 12.14 1.15 0.45
CA ALA A 154 11.08 0.13 0.47
C ALA A 154 10.38 0.02 -0.88
N ILE A 155 10.09 1.14 -1.55
CA ILE A 155 9.55 1.16 -2.92
C ILE A 155 10.49 0.45 -3.89
N LEU A 156 11.79 0.77 -3.85
CA LEU A 156 12.79 0.12 -4.72
C LEU A 156 12.92 -1.38 -4.43
N GLY A 157 12.79 -1.78 -3.16
CA GLY A 157 12.70 -3.17 -2.75
C GLY A 157 11.52 -3.90 -3.39
N ASN A 158 10.32 -3.30 -3.34
CA ASN A 158 9.12 -3.89 -3.94
C ASN A 158 9.22 -4.04 -5.46
N VAL A 159 9.74 -3.03 -6.16
CA VAL A 159 10.00 -3.11 -7.62
C VAL A 159 10.98 -4.23 -7.93
N SER A 160 12.05 -4.36 -7.14
CA SER A 160 13.06 -5.41 -7.30
C SER A 160 12.49 -6.80 -7.05
N GLU A 161 11.66 -6.97 -6.02
CA GLU A 161 11.00 -8.23 -5.69
C GLU A 161 10.06 -8.67 -6.83
N GLN A 162 9.22 -7.76 -7.31
CA GLN A 162 8.27 -8.08 -8.38
C GLN A 162 8.98 -8.41 -9.70
N THR A 163 10.04 -7.68 -10.05
CA THR A 163 10.85 -7.97 -11.25
C THR A 163 11.64 -9.28 -11.13
N LEU A 164 12.15 -9.60 -9.94
CA LEU A 164 12.82 -10.88 -9.67
C LEU A 164 11.85 -12.05 -9.76
N ARG A 165 10.70 -11.97 -9.08
CA ARG A 165 9.65 -12.99 -9.13
C ARG A 165 9.17 -13.19 -10.56
N ALA A 166 8.98 -12.09 -11.28
CA ALA A 166 8.57 -12.10 -12.66
C ALA A 166 9.53 -12.87 -13.58
N ALA A 167 10.84 -12.73 -13.37
CA ALA A 167 11.87 -13.45 -14.11
C ALA A 167 12.00 -14.91 -13.68
N TYR A 168 11.85 -15.19 -12.37
CA TYR A 168 11.87 -16.54 -11.84
C TYR A 168 10.72 -17.39 -12.41
N GLU A 169 9.50 -16.85 -12.43
CA GLU A 169 8.30 -17.52 -12.95
C GLU A 169 8.32 -17.70 -14.47
N ALA A 170 9.06 -16.86 -15.21
CA ALA A 170 9.16 -16.97 -16.66
C ALA A 170 9.91 -18.23 -17.12
N LEU A 171 10.72 -18.84 -16.25
CA LEU A 171 11.36 -20.12 -16.51
C LEU A 171 10.48 -21.27 -15.99
N GLU A 172 9.86 -21.99 -16.92
CA GLU A 172 9.15 -23.22 -16.61
C GLU A 172 10.15 -24.31 -16.17
N SER A 173 10.03 -24.77 -14.92
CA SER A 173 10.89 -25.81 -14.36
C SER A 173 10.58 -27.17 -15.00
N ASN A 174 11.38 -27.57 -15.98
CA ASN A 174 11.24 -28.84 -16.70
C ASN A 174 11.44 -30.09 -15.83
N TRP A 175 12.04 -29.98 -14.65
CA TRP A 175 12.38 -31.12 -13.78
C TRP A 175 11.25 -31.64 -12.90
N ARG A 176 10.21 -30.83 -12.66
CA ARG A 176 9.10 -31.18 -11.75
C ARG A 176 8.33 -32.43 -12.17
N PRO A 177 8.08 -32.71 -13.47
CA PRO A 177 7.33 -33.90 -13.88
C PRO A 177 8.06 -35.23 -13.65
N PHE A 178 9.40 -35.24 -13.63
CA PHE A 178 10.19 -36.47 -13.53
C PHE A 178 10.93 -36.65 -12.20
N CYS A 179 10.79 -35.71 -11.26
CA CYS A 179 11.41 -35.76 -9.94
C CYS A 179 10.36 -35.83 -8.81
N ARG A 180 10.60 -36.70 -7.82
CA ARG A 180 9.81 -36.75 -6.58
C ARG A 180 10.25 -35.66 -5.60
N GLN A 181 9.35 -34.78 -5.21
CA GLN A 181 9.61 -33.76 -4.18
C GLN A 181 9.68 -34.41 -2.79
N THR A 182 10.74 -34.11 -2.04
CA THR A 182 10.94 -34.63 -0.67
C THR A 182 11.31 -33.46 0.25
N ASN A 183 10.73 -33.42 1.45
CA ASN A 183 11.04 -32.37 2.42
C ASN A 183 12.39 -32.63 3.11
N ALA A 184 13.22 -31.59 3.19
CA ALA A 184 14.42 -31.59 3.99
C ALA A 184 14.26 -30.64 5.19
N THR A 185 14.15 -31.26 6.36
CA THR A 185 13.97 -30.59 7.67
C THR A 185 15.26 -29.98 8.22
N ASP A 186 16.41 -30.42 7.72
CA ASP A 186 17.74 -29.95 8.13
C ASP A 186 18.72 -29.88 6.94
N PHE A 187 19.86 -29.19 7.16
CA PHE A 187 20.94 -29.04 6.18
C PHE A 187 21.95 -30.20 6.19
N LYS A 188 21.62 -31.31 6.86
CA LYS A 188 22.50 -32.48 6.95
C LYS A 188 22.45 -33.29 5.65
N ASP A 189 23.53 -34.03 5.38
CA ASP A 189 23.60 -34.94 4.24
C ASP A 189 22.51 -36.01 4.36
N LYS A 190 21.57 -36.00 3.40
CA LYS A 190 20.55 -37.04 3.27
C LYS A 190 21.03 -38.08 2.27
N THR A 191 20.94 -39.34 2.65
CA THR A 191 21.23 -40.46 1.74
C THR A 191 19.92 -40.93 1.14
N SER A 192 19.80 -40.88 -0.18
CA SER A 192 18.73 -41.56 -0.91
C SER A 192 19.28 -42.89 -1.41
N VAL A 193 18.63 -43.97 -1.00
CA VAL A 193 18.92 -45.30 -1.52
C VAL A 193 18.03 -45.49 -2.74
N ARG A 194 18.64 -45.50 -3.93
CA ARG A 194 17.95 -46.00 -5.13
C ARG A 194 18.17 -47.50 -5.19
N MET A 195 17.09 -48.25 -5.02
CA MET A 195 17.05 -49.64 -5.45
C MET A 195 17.23 -49.62 -6.98
N GLY A 196 18.21 -50.34 -7.51
CA GLY A 196 18.48 -50.38 -8.95
C GLY A 196 17.25 -50.78 -9.76
N GLU A 197 17.25 -50.42 -11.04
CA GLU A 197 16.20 -50.77 -11.99
C GLU A 197 15.89 -52.28 -11.89
N ALA A 198 14.61 -52.63 -11.71
CA ALA A 198 14.23 -54.03 -11.62
C ALA A 198 14.60 -54.72 -12.94
N PRO A 199 15.26 -55.89 -12.90
CA PRO A 199 15.67 -56.60 -14.11
C PRO A 199 14.45 -56.86 -15.01
N GLN A 200 14.61 -56.66 -16.32
CA GLN A 200 13.51 -56.86 -17.28
C GLN A 200 12.94 -58.29 -17.17
N LEU A 201 11.62 -58.40 -17.14
CA LEU A 201 10.94 -59.70 -17.11
C LEU A 201 11.14 -60.41 -18.44
N VAL A 202 11.91 -61.50 -18.42
CA VAL A 202 12.10 -62.37 -19.59
C VAL A 202 10.92 -63.34 -19.67
N LYS A 203 10.36 -63.55 -20.87
CA LYS A 203 9.27 -64.51 -21.09
C LYS A 203 9.79 -65.94 -20.95
N ILE A 204 9.15 -66.72 -20.08
CA ILE A 204 9.52 -68.13 -19.78
C ILE A 204 8.48 -69.05 -20.43
N ASN A 205 8.93 -70.14 -21.08
CA ASN A 205 8.05 -71.21 -21.60
C ASN A 205 7.71 -72.22 -20.49
N GLU A 206 6.68 -73.04 -20.66
CA GLU A 206 6.08 -73.91 -19.61
C GLU A 206 7.04 -74.87 -18.86
N ALA A 207 8.27 -75.06 -19.35
CA ALA A 207 9.33 -75.84 -18.70
C ALA A 207 10.64 -75.06 -18.45
N GLY A 208 10.63 -73.73 -18.55
CA GLY A 208 11.84 -72.88 -18.41
C GLY A 208 12.14 -72.47 -16.96
N GLU A 209 13.43 -72.30 -16.65
CA GLU A 209 13.91 -71.94 -15.31
C GLU A 209 13.91 -70.40 -15.09
N TYR A 210 13.50 -69.96 -13.91
CA TYR A 210 13.53 -68.55 -13.53
C TYR A 210 14.98 -68.08 -13.35
N THR A 211 15.40 -67.10 -14.15
CA THR A 211 16.73 -66.50 -13.99
C THR A 211 16.71 -65.50 -12.83
N ARG A 212 17.66 -65.62 -11.88
CA ARG A 212 17.84 -64.65 -10.79
C ARG A 212 18.51 -63.38 -11.31
N GLY A 213 17.79 -62.26 -11.24
CA GLY A 213 18.39 -60.94 -11.41
C GLY A 213 18.89 -60.36 -10.08
N SER A 214 20.08 -59.76 -10.09
CA SER A 214 20.61 -59.02 -8.93
C SER A 214 20.20 -57.55 -9.03
N ILE A 215 19.63 -57.00 -7.96
CA ILE A 215 19.36 -55.56 -7.88
C ILE A 215 20.62 -54.88 -7.31
N THR A 216 21.28 -54.04 -8.10
CA THR A 216 22.39 -53.20 -7.63
C THR A 216 21.85 -51.99 -6.89
N GLU A 217 22.32 -51.76 -5.65
CA GLU A 217 21.92 -50.62 -4.82
C GLU A 217 22.85 -49.42 -5.06
N GLY A 218 22.28 -48.26 -5.41
CA GLY A 218 23.01 -47.00 -5.54
C GLY A 218 22.72 -46.08 -4.35
N LYS A 219 23.75 -45.66 -3.62
CA LYS A 219 23.63 -44.66 -2.53
C LYS A 219 24.05 -43.30 -3.05
N GLU A 220 23.09 -42.39 -3.21
CA GLU A 220 23.35 -41.00 -3.57
C GLU A 220 23.14 -40.10 -2.34
N LYS A 221 24.10 -39.21 -2.08
CA LYS A 221 24.04 -38.23 -0.98
C LYS A 221 23.74 -36.85 -1.55
N TRP A 222 22.80 -36.14 -0.94
CA TRP A 222 22.45 -34.76 -1.31
C TRP A 222 22.27 -33.90 -0.06
N LYS A 223 22.54 -32.60 -0.17
CA LYS A 223 22.41 -31.60 0.90
C LYS A 223 21.85 -30.29 0.37
N ILE A 224 21.13 -29.57 1.21
CA ILE A 224 20.70 -28.20 0.90
C ILE A 224 21.88 -27.25 1.09
N ALA A 225 22.08 -26.33 0.15
CA ALA A 225 23.04 -25.24 0.26
C ALA A 225 22.31 -23.90 0.14
N THR A 226 22.75 -22.90 0.91
CA THR A 226 22.20 -21.54 0.87
C THR A 226 23.04 -20.67 -0.06
N TYR A 227 22.39 -20.04 -1.04
CA TYR A 227 23.02 -19.08 -1.95
C TYR A 227 22.42 -17.69 -1.71
N GLY A 228 23.25 -16.65 -1.68
CA GLY A 228 22.80 -15.28 -1.49
C GLY A 228 23.81 -14.26 -1.99
N LYS A 229 23.32 -13.11 -2.46
CA LYS A 229 24.14 -11.98 -2.89
C LYS A 229 23.45 -10.67 -2.57
N VAL A 230 24.22 -9.69 -2.08
CA VAL A 230 23.72 -8.35 -1.76
C VAL A 230 23.98 -7.42 -2.95
N VAL A 231 22.94 -6.72 -3.40
CA VAL A 231 23.02 -5.68 -4.43
C VAL A 231 22.74 -4.33 -3.77
N ALA A 232 23.71 -3.43 -3.84
CA ALA A 232 23.58 -2.10 -3.26
C ALA A 232 23.05 -1.10 -4.30
N ILE A 233 22.05 -0.33 -3.90
CA ILE A 233 21.54 0.80 -4.67
C ILE A 233 22.37 2.03 -4.29
N THR A 234 23.05 2.63 -5.27
CA THR A 234 23.87 3.83 -5.02
C THR A 234 23.15 5.10 -5.47
N ARG A 235 23.51 6.23 -4.84
CA ARG A 235 23.03 7.56 -5.23
C ARG A 235 23.26 7.87 -6.73
N GLN A 236 24.32 7.31 -7.32
CA GLN A 236 24.67 7.54 -8.71
C GLN A 236 23.60 6.98 -9.66
N VAL A 237 23.03 5.82 -9.32
CA VAL A 237 21.94 5.20 -10.10
C VAL A 237 20.68 6.08 -10.05
N ILE A 238 20.36 6.64 -8.89
CA ILE A 238 19.22 7.56 -8.73
C ILE A 238 19.44 8.85 -9.53
N ILE A 239 20.62 9.45 -9.43
CA ILE A 239 20.94 10.73 -10.10
C ILE A 239 20.92 10.58 -11.62
N ASN A 240 21.36 9.43 -12.13
CA ASN A 240 21.40 9.10 -13.55
C ASN A 240 20.06 8.58 -14.10
N ASP A 241 19.02 8.43 -13.25
CA ASP A 241 17.71 7.87 -13.60
C ASP A 241 17.79 6.51 -14.32
N ASP A 242 18.72 5.65 -13.91
CA ASP A 242 18.95 4.37 -14.55
C ASP A 242 17.98 3.31 -14.01
N LEU A 243 16.71 3.38 -14.43
CA LEU A 243 15.70 2.36 -14.10
C LEU A 243 16.08 0.97 -14.65
N GLY A 244 16.82 0.93 -15.76
CA GLY A 244 17.26 -0.31 -16.38
C GLY A 244 18.18 -1.11 -15.46
N ALA A 245 19.08 -0.46 -14.74
CA ALA A 245 19.92 -1.11 -13.73
C ALA A 245 19.07 -1.75 -12.61
N PHE A 246 17.99 -1.10 -12.18
CA PHE A 246 17.11 -1.59 -11.11
C PHE A 246 16.29 -2.81 -11.51
N THR A 247 15.91 -2.95 -12.77
CA THR A 247 15.06 -4.07 -13.21
C THR A 247 15.89 -5.21 -13.78
N ARG A 248 16.99 -4.90 -14.48
CA ARG A 248 17.82 -5.89 -15.17
C ARG A 248 18.63 -6.74 -14.20
N ILE A 249 19.16 -6.15 -13.11
CA ILE A 249 19.93 -6.90 -12.12
C ILE A 249 19.05 -7.96 -11.43
N PRO A 250 17.88 -7.63 -10.86
CA PRO A 250 16.97 -8.64 -10.32
C PRO A 250 16.49 -9.67 -11.33
N GLN A 251 16.26 -9.28 -12.59
CA GLN A 251 15.92 -10.23 -13.66
C GLN A 251 17.02 -11.26 -13.91
N MET A 252 18.27 -10.83 -14.04
CA MET A 252 19.41 -11.74 -14.22
C MET A 252 19.52 -12.71 -13.04
N PHE A 253 19.31 -12.22 -11.82
CA PHE A 253 19.30 -13.09 -10.64
C PHE A 253 18.11 -14.05 -10.65
N GLY A 254 16.90 -13.60 -11.01
CA GLY A 254 15.71 -14.45 -11.12
C GLY A 254 15.92 -15.61 -12.10
N VAL A 255 16.52 -15.33 -13.26
CA VAL A 255 16.91 -16.36 -14.24
C VAL A 255 17.95 -17.31 -13.65
N SER A 256 19.02 -16.78 -13.05
CA SER A 256 20.09 -17.62 -12.49
C SER A 256 19.59 -18.55 -11.37
N VAL A 257 18.65 -18.08 -10.56
CA VAL A 257 18.04 -18.84 -9.46
C VAL A 257 17.10 -19.92 -10.00
N ALA A 258 16.40 -19.66 -11.10
CA ALA A 258 15.55 -20.66 -11.74
C ALA A 258 16.35 -21.80 -12.40
N THR A 259 17.61 -21.54 -12.79
CA THR A 259 18.50 -22.53 -13.43
C THR A 259 19.40 -23.31 -12.47
N LEU A 260 19.42 -22.94 -11.18
CA LEU A 260 20.17 -23.65 -10.13
C LEU A 260 19.49 -24.97 -9.74
#